data_AF-A0A660NH39-F1
#
_entry.id   AF-A0A660NH39-F1
#
_cell.length_a   1.000
_cell.length_b   1.000
_cell.length_c   1.000
_cell.angle_alpha   90.00
_cell.angle_beta   90.00
_cell.angle_gamma   90.00
#
_symmetry.space_group_name_H-M   'P 1'
#
loop_
_entity.id
_entity.type
_entity.pdbx_description
1 polymer ?
#
loop_
_entity_poly.entity_id
_entity_poly.type
_entity_poly.pdbx_seq_one_letter_code
_entity_poly.pdbx_strand_id
1 'polypeptide(L)'
;MNRISKLLTARDILLDVPATSKKRLFEHAALLFENEHRLERQKVFDSLFARERLGSTGLGKAVAIPHGRIRNLKTPLVAVLRGENGIPFDAPDGEP
;
A
#
# COMPACT_ATOMS: atom_id res chain seq x y z
N MET A 1 -14.57 17.18 7.08
CA MET A 1 -14.29 15.84 6.52
C MET A 1 -13.69 16.01 5.13
N ASN A 2 -12.63 15.26 4.81
CA ASN A 2 -11.96 15.32 3.50
C ASN A 2 -12.42 14.16 2.59
N ARG A 3 -11.82 14.01 1.41
CA ARG A 3 -12.18 12.93 0.46
C ARG A 3 -11.78 11.54 0.95
N ILE A 4 -10.67 11.44 1.68
CA ILE A 4 -10.13 10.15 2.18
C ILE A 4 -10.99 9.60 3.31
N SER A 5 -11.54 10.46 4.17
CA SER A 5 -12.35 10.02 5.32
C SER A 5 -13.62 9.25 4.92
N LYS A 6 -14.01 9.28 3.64
CA LYS A 6 -15.14 8.49 3.10
C LYS A 6 -14.74 7.12 2.55
N LEU A 7 -13.44 6.89 2.36
CA LEU A 7 -12.88 5.71 1.70
C LEU A 7 -12.11 4.80 2.65
N LEU A 8 -11.78 5.29 3.85
CA LEU A 8 -10.96 4.59 4.82
C LEU A 8 -11.80 4.24 6.05
N THR A 9 -11.90 2.95 6.33
CA THR A 9 -12.48 2.43 7.56
C THR A 9 -11.40 1.85 8.47
N ALA A 10 -11.74 1.57 9.73
CA ALA A 10 -10.80 0.93 10.66
C ALA A 10 -10.29 -0.44 10.16
N ARG A 11 -11.05 -1.12 9.30
CA ARG A 11 -10.66 -2.41 8.72
C ARG A 11 -9.56 -2.29 7.66
N ASP A 12 -9.40 -1.10 7.09
CA ASP A 12 -8.40 -0.79 6.07
C ASP A 12 -7.06 -0.37 6.68
N ILE A 13 -6.92 -0.47 8.00
CA ILE A 13 -5.75 -0.02 8.75
C ILE A 13 -5.07 -1.25 9.36
N LEU A 14 -3.82 -1.50 8.95
CA LEU A 14 -2.95 -2.46 9.60
C LEU A 14 -1.83 -1.73 10.32
N LEU A 15 -1.68 -2.03 11.61
CA LEU A 15 -0.60 -1.54 12.44
C LEU A 15 0.38 -2.67 12.70
N ASP A 16 1.63 -2.29 12.99
CA ASP A 16 2.70 -3.20 13.40
C ASP A 16 2.89 -4.36 12.43
N VAL A 17 2.87 -4.03 11.13
CA VAL A 17 3.01 -5.00 10.05
C VAL A 17 4.44 -5.57 10.07
N PRO A 18 4.63 -6.89 10.22
CA PRO A 18 5.94 -7.53 10.31
C PRO A 18 6.55 -7.71 8.92
N ALA A 19 6.75 -6.60 8.20
CA ALA A 19 7.34 -6.57 6.88
C ALA A 19 8.78 -6.04 6.93
N THR A 20 9.69 -6.74 6.27
CA THR A 20 11.13 -6.37 6.20
C THR A 20 11.54 -5.88 4.81
N SER A 21 10.59 -5.78 3.87
CA SER A 21 10.84 -5.32 2.49
C SER A 21 9.59 -4.75 1.85
N LYS A 22 9.75 -3.91 0.81
CA LYS A 22 8.64 -3.42 -0.03
C LYS A 22 7.74 -4.53 -0.54
N LYS A 23 8.35 -5.62 -1.01
CA LYS A 23 7.63 -6.78 -1.53
C LYS A 23 6.69 -7.36 -0.48
N ARG A 24 7.18 -7.60 0.74
CA ARG A 24 6.36 -8.12 1.84
C ARG A 24 5.24 -7.13 2.21
N LEU A 25 5.54 -5.84 2.27
CA LEU A 25 4.52 -4.82 2.53
C LEU A 25 3.39 -4.85 1.47
N PHE A 26 3.73 -5.01 0.19
CA PHE A 26 2.74 -5.11 -0.88
C PHE A 26 1.96 -6.43 -0.82
N GLU A 27 2.57 -7.54 -0.40
CA GLU A 27 1.87 -8.80 -0.15
C GLU A 27 0.83 -8.67 0.97
N HIS A 28 1.14 -7.91 2.03
CA HIS A 28 0.19 -7.59 3.10
C HIS A 28 -0.95 -6.69 2.61
N ALA A 29 -0.63 -5.62 1.88
CA ALA A 29 -1.65 -4.74 1.31
C ALA A 29 -2.58 -5.51 0.36
N ALA A 30 -2.03 -6.39 -0.48
CA ALA A 30 -2.83 -7.21 -1.39
C ALA A 30 -3.76 -8.18 -0.65
N LEU A 31 -3.29 -8.81 0.42
CA LEU A 31 -4.12 -9.68 1.26
C LEU A 31 -5.23 -8.89 1.98
N LEU A 32 -4.92 -7.68 2.44
CA LEU A 32 -5.92 -6.79 3.05
C LEU A 32 -7.04 -6.43 2.06
N PHE A 33 -6.68 -6.02 0.84
CA PHE A 33 -7.68 -5.70 -0.19
C PHE A 33 -8.48 -6.93 -0.65
N GLU A 34 -7.90 -8.12 -0.62
CA GLU A 34 -8.63 -9.37 -0.85
C GLU A 34 -9.68 -9.62 0.24
N ASN A 35 -9.29 -9.54 1.50
CA ASN A 35 -10.17 -9.83 2.63
C ASN A 35 -11.31 -8.81 2.77
N GLU A 36 -11.00 -7.51 2.68
CA GLU A 36 -11.97 -6.45 2.95
C GLU A 36 -12.78 -6.02 1.72
N HIS A 37 -12.20 -6.14 0.51
CA HIS A 37 -12.78 -5.60 -0.72
C HIS A 37 -12.98 -6.62 -1.83
N ARG A 38 -12.68 -7.90 -1.59
CA ARG A 38 -12.83 -9.01 -2.54
C ARG A 38 -12.09 -8.78 -3.85
N LEU A 39 -10.97 -8.08 -3.79
CA LEU A 39 -10.07 -7.94 -4.92
C LEU A 39 -9.17 -9.18 -5.03
N GLU A 40 -8.88 -9.60 -6.25
CA GLU A 40 -7.91 -10.66 -6.46
C GLU A 40 -6.52 -10.20 -6.00
N ARG A 41 -5.96 -10.87 -4.99
CA ARG A 41 -4.69 -10.53 -4.36
C ARG A 41 -3.57 -10.31 -5.37
N GLN A 42 -3.43 -11.22 -6.34
CA GLN A 42 -2.37 -11.14 -7.34
C GLN A 42 -2.48 -9.86 -8.18
N LYS A 43 -3.69 -9.46 -8.59
CA LYS A 43 -3.91 -8.23 -9.35
C LYS A 43 -3.54 -6.97 -8.57
N VAL A 44 -3.82 -6.95 -7.26
CA VAL A 44 -3.44 -5.83 -6.39
C VAL A 44 -1.92 -5.75 -6.29
N PHE A 45 -1.26 -6.87 -5.97
CA PHE A 45 0.18 -6.94 -5.85
C PHE A 45 0.88 -6.51 -7.14
N ASP A 46 0.47 -7.08 -8.28
CA ASP A 46 1.05 -6.78 -9.59
C ASP A 46 0.86 -5.31 -9.96
N SER A 47 -0.30 -4.73 -9.65
CA SER A 47 -0.58 -3.31 -9.93
C SER A 47 0.30 -2.37 -9.11
N LEU A 48 0.46 -2.63 -7.81
CA LEU A 48 1.34 -1.86 -6.93
C LEU A 48 2.80 -2.01 -7.37
N PHE A 49 3.24 -3.25 -7.61
CA PHE A 49 4.62 -3.54 -7.97
C PHE A 49 4.98 -2.98 -9.35
N ALA A 50 4.07 -3.06 -10.33
CA ALA A 50 4.27 -2.45 -11.64
C ALA A 50 4.46 -0.94 -11.55
N ARG A 51 3.70 -0.24 -10.69
CA ARG A 51 3.90 1.18 -10.46
C ARG A 51 5.24 1.46 -9.78
N GLU A 52 5.59 0.71 -8.74
CA GLU A 52 6.82 0.89 -7.98
C GLU A 52 8.08 0.70 -8.85
N ARG A 53 8.02 -0.19 -9.86
CA ARG A 53 9.13 -0.39 -10.82
C ARG A 53 9.44 0.81 -11.71
N LEU A 54 8.50 1.75 -11.86
CA LEU A 54 8.75 2.99 -12.60
C LEU A 54 9.58 4.00 -11.81
N GLY A 55 9.74 3.77 -10.50
CA GLY A 55 10.39 4.67 -9.56
C GLY A 55 9.66 4.62 -8.22
N SER A 56 10.43 4.75 -7.14
CA SER A 56 9.93 4.67 -5.77
C SER A 56 8.71 5.54 -5.56
N THR A 57 7.74 5.01 -4.81
CA THR A 57 6.59 5.78 -4.31
C THR A 57 6.82 6.33 -2.90
N GLY A 58 8.05 6.23 -2.39
CA GLY A 58 8.49 6.92 -1.18
C GLY A 58 8.48 8.44 -1.36
N LEU A 59 7.96 9.14 -0.36
CA LEU A 59 7.97 10.61 -0.28
C LEU A 59 9.09 11.16 0.61
N GLY A 60 9.80 10.26 1.30
CA GLY A 60 10.72 10.57 2.38
C GLY A 60 10.03 10.66 3.73
N LYS A 61 10.84 10.83 4.78
CA LYS A 61 10.42 10.94 6.19
C LYS A 61 9.57 9.75 6.63
N ALA A 62 10.00 8.54 6.26
CA ALA A 62 9.32 7.27 6.52
C ALA A 62 7.86 7.20 5.99
N VAL A 63 7.53 7.94 4.93
CA VAL A 63 6.21 7.91 4.28
C VAL A 63 6.33 7.47 2.81
N ALA A 64 5.43 6.59 2.38
CA ALA A 64 5.27 6.21 0.99
C ALA A 64 3.78 6.18 0.61
N ILE A 65 3.49 6.35 -0.70
CA ILE A 65 2.13 6.22 -1.24
C ILE A 65 2.14 5.22 -2.41
N PRO A 66 2.26 3.91 -2.14
CA PRO A 66 2.10 2.88 -3.16
C PRO A 66 0.69 2.96 -3.76
N HIS A 67 0.60 2.97 -5.08
CA HIS A 67 -0.67 3.10 -5.79
C HIS A 67 -0.65 2.31 -7.09
N GLY A 68 -1.83 1.93 -7.56
CA GLY A 68 -1.99 1.16 -8.79
C GLY A 68 -3.39 1.31 -9.35
N ARG A 69 -3.58 0.88 -10.61
CA ARG A 69 -4.89 0.82 -11.25
C ARG A 69 -5.35 -0.63 -11.36
N ILE A 70 -6.61 -0.87 -11.03
CA ILE A 70 -7.27 -2.17 -11.21
C ILE A 70 -8.41 -1.98 -12.21
N ARG A 71 -8.42 -2.82 -13.25
CA ARG A 71 -9.44 -2.75 -14.31
C ARG A 71 -10.83 -2.94 -13.69
N ASN A 72 -11.78 -2.12 -14.12
CA ASN A 72 -13.19 -2.12 -13.67
C ASN A 72 -13.42 -1.72 -12.20
N LEU A 73 -12.41 -1.22 -11.48
CA LEU A 73 -12.61 -0.64 -10.15
C LEU A 73 -13.30 0.72 -10.28
N LYS A 74 -14.55 0.83 -9.81
CA LYS A 74 -15.39 2.04 -9.97
C LYS A 74 -15.11 3.12 -8.93
N THR A 75 -14.71 2.70 -7.73
CA THR A 75 -14.46 3.59 -6.58
C THR A 75 -13.05 3.33 -6.08
N PRO A 76 -12.24 4.36 -5.78
CA PRO A 76 -10.92 4.16 -5.20
C PRO A 76 -11.02 3.44 -3.86
N LEU A 77 -10.06 2.57 -3.59
CA LEU A 77 -9.88 1.94 -2.29
C LEU A 77 -8.56 2.42 -1.71
N VAL A 78 -8.52 2.58 -0.38
CA VAL A 78 -7.36 3.10 0.33
C VAL A 78 -7.13 2.22 1.54
N ALA A 79 -5.86 1.94 1.82
CA ALA A 79 -5.43 1.28 3.05
C ALA A 79 -4.28 2.07 3.67
N VAL A 80 -4.13 1.94 5.00
CA VAL A 80 -3.00 2.48 5.74
C VAL A 80 -2.28 1.32 6.41
N LEU A 81 -0.99 1.17 6.11
CA LEU A 81 -0.15 0.17 6.73
C LEU A 81 0.98 0.89 7.46
N ARG A 82 1.19 0.57 8.74
CA ARG A 82 2.38 0.97 9.49
C ARG A 82 3.23 -0.27 9.74
N GLY A 83 4.46 -0.28 9.22
CA GLY A 83 5.44 -1.31 9.55
C GLY A 83 5.81 -1.29 11.03
N GLU A 84 6.14 -2.45 11.59
CA GLU A 84 6.69 -2.54 12.95
C GLU A 84 8.04 -1.79 13.06
N ASN A 85 8.83 -1.83 11.98
CA ASN A 85 10.13 -1.16 11.85
C ASN A 85 10.18 -0.38 10.52
N GLY A 86 11.22 0.44 10.33
CA GLY A 86 11.52 1.05 9.04
C GLY A 86 11.78 -0.01 7.96
N ILE A 87 11.30 0.23 6.74
CA ILE A 87 11.33 -0.73 5.63
C ILE A 87 12.04 -0.08 4.45
N PRO A 88 13.23 -0.54 4.05
CA PRO A 88 13.95 0.03 2.91
C PRO A 88 13.03 0.22 1.69
N PHE A 89 12.79 1.48 1.32
CA PHE A 89 11.78 1.85 0.32
C PHE A 89 12.36 2.53 -0.93
N ASP A 90 13.68 2.72 -1.00
CA ASP A 90 14.33 3.57 -2.00
C ASP A 90 13.74 4.99 -2.03
N ALA A 91 13.44 5.54 -0.84
CA ALA A 91 12.88 6.88 -0.72
C ALA A 91 13.91 7.95 -1.19
N PRO A 92 13.45 9.13 -1.68
CA PRO A 92 14.35 10.18 -2.19
C PRO A 92 15.37 10.72 -1.17
N ASP A 93 15.08 10.63 0.12
CA ASP A 93 15.96 11.02 1.22
C ASP A 93 16.82 9.89 1.77
N GLY A 94 16.65 8.67 1.25
CA GLY A 94 17.40 7.48 1.66
C GLY A 94 16.97 6.88 3.00
N GLU A 95 15.96 7.44 3.66
CA GLU A 95 15.41 6.86 4.88
C GLU A 95 14.55 5.61 4.58
N PRO A 96 14.56 4.61 5.49
CA PRO A 96 13.66 3.45 5.41
C PRO A 96 12.22 3.78 5.82
#